data_AF-A0A136KW42-F1
#
_entry.id   AF-A0A136KW42-F1
#
_cell.length_a   1.000
_cell.length_b   1.000
_cell.length_c   1.000
_cell.angle_alpha   90.00
_cell.angle_beta   90.00
_cell.angle_gamma   90.00
#
_symmetry.space_group_name_H-M   'P 1'
#
loop_
_entity.id
_entity.type
_entity.pdbx_description
1 polymer ?
#
loop_
_entity_poly.entity_id
_entity_poly.type
_entity_poly.pdbx_seq_one_letter_code
_entity_poly.pdbx_strand_id
1 'polypeptide(L)' 'MSAEEQRKILQMVEEGKITAEEAVILIRALDEDENEDWDSFSDEGDW' A
#
# COMPACT_ATOMS: atom_id res chain seq x y z
N MET A 1 2.00 -3.74 -5.22
CA MET A 1 1.66 -4.60 -4.07
C MET A 1 2.17 -6.04 -4.26
N SER A 2 2.66 -6.70 -3.20
CA SER A 2 3.00 -8.13 -3.24
C SER A 2 1.76 -9.03 -3.05
N ALA A 3 1.73 -10.17 -3.74
CA ALA A 3 0.64 -11.15 -3.65
C ALA A 3 0.41 -11.70 -2.23
N GLU A 4 1.40 -11.61 -1.35
CA GLU A 4 1.31 -12.02 0.05
C GLU A 4 0.50 -11.02 0.91
N GLU A 5 0.69 -9.72 0.68
CA GLU A 5 0.01 -8.66 1.41
C GLU A 5 -1.48 -8.61 1.06
N GLN A 6 -1.79 -8.79 -0.22
CA GLN A 6 -3.17 -8.91 -0.69
C GLN A 6 -3.91 -10.07 -0.01
N ARG A 7 -3.24 -11.24 0.11
CA ARG A 7 -3.81 -12.41 0.80
C ARG A 7 -4.05 -12.15 2.27
N LYS A 8 -3.12 -11.45 2.94
CA LYS A 8 -3.26 -11.09 4.35
C LYS A 8 -4.46 -10.16 4.58
N ILE A 9 -4.69 -9.19 3.68
CA ILE A 9 -5.87 -8.32 3.74
C ILE A 9 -7.16 -9.12 3.55
N LEU A 10 -7.20 -10.01 2.55
CA LEU A 10 -8.36 -10.87 2.32
C LEU A 10 -8.67 -11.79 3.51
N GLN A 11 -7.64 -12.33 4.17
CA GLN A 11 -7.81 -13.12 5.38
C GLN A 11 -8.40 -12.29 6.53
N MET A 12 -7.99 -11.02 6.68
CA MET A 12 -8.57 -10.13 7.70
C MET A 12 -10.04 -9.82 7.43
N VAL A 13 -10.46 -9.79 6.16
CA VAL A 13 -11.88 -9.67 5.77
C VAL A 13 -12.65 -10.94 6.11
N GLU A 14 -12.10 -12.11 5.80
CA GLU A 14 -12.72 -13.40 6.11
C GLU A 14 -12.90 -13.62 7.61
N GLU A 15 -11.91 -13.22 8.40
CA GLU A 15 -11.96 -13.25 9.87
C GLU A 15 -12.88 -12.16 10.47
N GLY A 16 -13.42 -11.26 9.64
CA GLY A 16 -14.29 -10.16 10.06
C GLY A 16 -13.59 -9.08 10.89
N LYS A 17 -12.25 -9.03 10.84
CA LYS A 17 -11.44 -8.00 11.53
C LYS A 17 -11.56 -6.63 10.85
N ILE A 18 -11.78 -6.64 9.54
CA ILE A 18 -12.03 -5.45 8.72
C ILE A 18 -13.16 -5.74 7.74
N THR A 19 -13.82 -4.69 7.27
CA THR A 19 -14.85 -4.77 6.24
C THR A 19 -14.25 -4.82 4.84
N ALA A 20 -15.06 -5.21 3.85
CA ALA A 20 -14.65 -5.22 2.45
C ALA A 20 -14.27 -3.81 1.94
N GLU A 21 -14.92 -2.76 2.44
CA GLU A 21 -14.59 -1.37 2.09
C GLU A 21 -13.23 -0.95 2.64
N GLU A 22 -12.93 -1.27 3.89
CA GLU A 22 -11.63 -1.01 4.52
C GLU A 22 -10.49 -1.78 3.81
N ALA A 23 -10.77 -3.01 3.35
CA ALA A 23 -9.81 -3.78 2.58
C ALA A 23 -9.46 -3.14 1.23
N VAL A 24 -10.43 -2.54 0.54
CA VAL A 24 -10.19 -1.82 -0.73
C VAL A 24 -9.29 -0.60 -0.51
N ILE A 25 -9.49 0.12 0.59
CA ILE A 25 -8.66 1.26 0.96
C ILE A 25 -7.23 0.82 1.27
N LEU A 26 -7.06 -0.25 2.05
CA LEU A 26 -5.75 -0.82 2.38
C LEU A 26 -4.99 -1.30 1.14
N ILE A 27 -5.66 -2.01 0.23
CA ILE A 27 -5.05 -2.50 -1.01
C ILE A 27 -4.58 -1.33 -1.87
N ARG A 28 -5.38 -0.27 -1.97
CA ARG A 28 -5.01 0.94 -2.73
C ARG A 28 -3.82 1.66 -2.10
N ALA A 29 -3.85 1.85 -0.79
CA ALA A 29 -2.76 2.52 -0.07
C ALA A 29 -1.42 1.78 -0.25
N LEU A 30 -1.41 0.44 -0.19
CA LEU A 30 -0.21 -0.36 -0.41
C LEU A 30 0.29 -0.35 -1.87
N ASP A 31 -0.60 -0.14 -2.83
CA ASP A 31 -0.23 -0.03 -4.25
C ASP A 31 0.32 1.37 -4.58
N GLU A 32 -0.10 2.39 -3.82
CA GLU A 32 0.40 3.77 -3.91
C GLU A 32 1.76 3.91 -3.18
N ASP A 33 1.95 3.32 -2.00
CA ASP A 33 3.21 3.34 -1.23
C ASP A 33 4.38 2.68 -2.01
N GLU A 34 4.11 1.64 -2.82
CA GLU A 34 5.13 1.03 -3.69
C GLU A 34 5.63 1.96 -4.81
N ASN A 35 4.91 3.04 -5.11
CA ASN A 35 5.29 4.02 -6.13
C ASN A 35 5.90 5.32 -5.55
N GLU A 36 6.06 5.40 -4.23
CA GLU A 36 6.70 6.52 -3.54
C GLU A 36 8.14 6.19 -3.09
N ASP A 37 8.89 5.46 -3.92
CA ASP A 37 10.35 5.44 -3.88
C ASP A 37 10.89 6.81 -4.35
N TRP A 38 10.99 7.77 -3.42
CA TRP A 38 12.17 8.61 -3.14
C TRP A 38 13.05 9.20 -4.28
N ASP A 39 12.60 9.25 -5.53
CA ASP A 39 13.27 9.93 -6.65
C ASP A 39 13.23 11.48 -6.54
N SER A 40 12.83 12.04 -5.38
CA SER A 40 12.64 13.48 -5.20
C SER A 40 13.64 14.15 -4.23
N PHE A 41 14.73 13.48 -3.81
CA PHE A 41 15.77 14.09 -2.97
C PHE A 41 17.19 14.06 -3.56
N SER A 42 17.30 14.03 -4.90
CA SER A 42 18.56 14.36 -5.58
C SER A 42 18.36 15.53 -6.55
N ASP A 43 17.94 16.67 -6.01
CA ASP A 43 18.28 17.96 -6.62
C ASP A 43 19.52 18.50 -5.90
N GLU A 44 20.68 17.98 -6.28
CA GLU A 44 21.95 18.71 -6.13
C GLU A 44 21.87 19.95 -7.02
N GLY A 45 21.23 21.00 -6.52
CA GLY A 45 21.07 22.30 -7.17
C GLY A 45 21.90 23.37 -6.47
N ASP A 46 23.16 23.48 -6.89
CA ASP A 46 24.10 24.57 -6.63
C ASP A 46 23.43 25.96 -6.79
N TRP A 47 23.36 26.76 -5.71
CA TRP A 47 23.01 28.19 -5.70
C TRP A 47 23.85 28.96 -4.68
#